data_AF-A0A6A4GZM8-F1
#
_entry.id   AF-A0A6A4GZM8-F1
#
_cell.length_a   1.000
_cell.length_b   1.000
_cell.length_c   1.000
_cell.angle_alpha   90.00
_cell.angle_beta   90.00
_cell.angle_gamma   90.00
#
_symmetry.space_group_name_H-M   'P 1'
#
loop_
_entity.id
_entity.type
_entity.pdbx_description
1 polymer ?
#
loop_
_entity_poly.entity_id
_entity_poly.type
_entity_poly.pdbx_seq_one_letter_code
_entity_poly.pdbx_strand_id
1 'polypeptide(L)'
;LAFAIVHSTTIALPAWYTACSDYDLPARLIPRDVATQWNSTYDMLVVASKYSAVINKITADKSLKLRKFELSDEQWKIVGNLIHIFKKATLLFSKDSASTISQVVP
;
A
#
# COMPACT_ATOMS: atom_id res chain seq x y z
N LEU A 1 -3.60 8.70 -0.75
CA LEU A 1 -4.86 7.99 -1.10
C LEU A 1 -5.68 7.58 0.12
N ALA A 2 -5.19 6.71 1.01
CA ALA A 2 -5.93 6.19 2.17
C ALA A 2 -6.64 7.28 3.00
N PHE A 3 -5.92 8.35 3.36
CA PHE A 3 -6.48 9.50 4.05
C PHE A 3 -7.63 10.18 3.28
N ALA A 4 -7.46 10.40 1.97
CA ALA A 4 -8.49 11.04 1.15
C ALA A 4 -9.78 10.22 1.06
N ILE A 5 -9.66 8.89 1.02
CA ILE A 5 -10.82 7.97 0.99
C ILE A 5 -11.55 8.02 2.33
N VAL A 6 -10.83 7.85 3.45
CA VAL A 6 -11.44 7.81 4.80
C VAL A 6 -12.15 9.12 5.14
N HIS A 7 -11.58 10.26 4.73
CA HIS A 7 -12.15 11.58 5.03
C HIS A 7 -13.23 12.04 4.04
N SER A 8 -13.48 11.32 2.95
CA SER A 8 -14.58 11.58 2.01
C SER A 8 -15.65 10.50 2.16
N THR A 9 -16.38 10.58 3.28
CA THR A 9 -17.36 9.58 3.72
C THR A 9 -18.55 9.43 2.79
N THR A 10 -18.89 10.45 2.02
CA THR A 10 -20.07 10.50 1.15
C THR A 10 -19.81 10.15 -0.31
N ILE A 11 -18.55 10.27 -0.78
CA ILE A 11 -18.24 10.14 -2.21
C ILE A 11 -17.15 9.08 -2.42
N ALA A 12 -15.95 9.29 -1.88
CA ALA A 12 -14.84 8.37 -2.14
C ALA A 12 -14.96 7.05 -1.37
N LEU A 13 -15.46 7.10 -0.13
CA LEU A 13 -15.60 5.90 0.70
C LEU A 13 -16.65 4.91 0.16
N PRO A 14 -17.86 5.34 -0.26
CA PRO A 14 -18.81 4.45 -0.92
C PRO A 14 -18.25 3.91 -2.24
N ALA A 15 -17.61 4.77 -3.06
CA ALA A 15 -17.00 4.34 -4.32
C ALA A 15 -15.90 3.28 -4.12
N TRP A 16 -15.12 3.38 -3.04
CA TRP A 16 -14.16 2.35 -2.63
C TRP A 16 -14.83 1.02 -2.35
N TYR A 17 -15.91 1.01 -1.56
CA TYR A 17 -16.61 -0.23 -1.23
C TYR A 17 -17.28 -0.88 -2.44
N THR A 18 -17.89 -0.09 -3.32
CA THR A 18 -18.43 -0.59 -4.59
C THR A 18 -17.33 -1.20 -5.44
N ALA A 19 -16.20 -0.50 -5.61
CA ALA A 19 -15.07 -1.02 -6.37
C ALA A 19 -14.47 -2.29 -5.76
N CYS A 20 -14.38 -2.39 -4.42
CA CYS A 20 -13.97 -3.64 -3.76
C CYS A 20 -14.92 -4.79 -4.08
N SER A 21 -16.24 -4.55 -4.05
CA SER A 21 -17.25 -5.55 -4.41
C SER A 21 -17.15 -5.98 -5.87
N ASP A 22 -16.86 -5.06 -6.79
CA ASP A 22 -16.72 -5.35 -8.21
C ASP A 22 -15.51 -6.25 -8.55
N TYR A 23 -14.50 -6.28 -7.67
CA TYR A 23 -13.32 -7.13 -7.80
C TYR A 23 -13.32 -8.32 -6.83
N ASP A 24 -14.47 -8.63 -6.20
CA ASP A 24 -14.63 -9.70 -5.21
C ASP A 24 -13.61 -9.63 -4.04
N LEU A 25 -13.16 -8.41 -3.71
CA LEU A 25 -12.23 -8.18 -2.62
C LEU A 25 -12.98 -7.81 -1.34
N PRO A 26 -12.53 -8.31 -0.17
CA PRO A 26 -13.16 -7.94 1.08
C PRO A 26 -13.03 -6.44 1.30
N ALA A 27 -14.11 -5.83 1.80
CA ALA A 27 -14.26 -4.42 2.12
C ALA A 27 -13.30 -4.00 3.26
N ARG A 28 -12.02 -3.87 2.94
CA ARG A 28 -10.94 -3.46 3.84
C ARG A 28 -10.39 -2.12 3.39
N LEU A 29 -10.09 -1.25 4.36
CA LEU A 29 -9.39 0.01 4.10
C LEU A 29 -7.88 -0.19 4.05
N ILE A 30 -7.23 0.62 3.23
CA ILE A 30 -5.77 0.69 3.17
C ILE A 30 -5.27 1.26 4.51
N PRO A 31 -4.34 0.59 5.22
CA PRO A 31 -3.69 1.13 6.40
C PRO A 31 -3.06 2.49 6.10
N ARG A 32 -3.08 3.39 7.08
CA ARG A 32 -2.39 4.68 6.95
C ARG A 32 -0.91 4.48 7.25
N ASP A 33 -0.07 5.15 6.49
CA ASP A 33 1.34 5.27 6.83
C ASP A 33 1.53 6.20 8.04
N VAL A 34 2.29 5.75 9.03
CA VAL A 34 2.50 6.41 10.33
C VAL A 34 3.99 6.54 10.58
N ALA A 35 4.51 7.77 10.56
CA ALA A 35 5.95 8.05 10.64
C ALA A 35 6.64 7.47 11.88
N THR A 36 5.92 7.28 12.99
CA THR A 36 6.46 6.74 14.25
C THR A 36 6.45 5.21 14.30
N GLN A 37 5.82 4.52 13.34
CA GLN A 37 5.72 3.06 13.31
C GLN A 37 6.59 2.49 12.20
N TRP A 38 7.66 1.81 12.57
CA TRP A 38 8.71 1.32 11.67
C TRP A 38 8.24 0.45 10.48
N ASN A 39 7.08 -0.21 10.59
CA ASN A 39 6.54 -1.09 9.55
C ASN A 39 5.30 -0.54 8.83
N SER A 40 4.80 0.65 9.18
CA SER A 40 3.53 1.14 8.61
C SER A 40 3.58 1.30 7.09
N THR A 41 4.73 1.73 6.56
CA THR A 41 4.92 1.92 5.12
C THR A 41 4.87 0.58 4.41
N TYR A 42 5.54 -0.44 4.96
CA TYR A 42 5.49 -1.80 4.42
C TYR A 42 4.07 -2.36 4.44
N ASP A 43 3.37 -2.28 5.57
CA ASP A 43 2.01 -2.79 5.72
C ASP A 43 1.03 -2.08 4.78
N MET A 44 1.16 -0.75 4.63
CA MET A 44 0.40 0.03 3.66
C MET A 44 0.66 -0.45 2.23
N LEU A 45 1.92 -0.62 1.83
CA LEU A 45 2.30 -1.01 0.47
C LEU A 45 1.83 -2.44 0.13
N VAL A 46 1.91 -3.37 1.08
CA VAL A 46 1.41 -4.74 0.90
C VAL A 46 -0.10 -4.74 0.62
N VAL A 47 -0.87 -3.98 1.38
CA VAL A 47 -2.31 -3.85 1.13
C VAL A 47 -2.58 -3.09 -0.16
N ALA A 48 -1.87 -2.00 -0.44
CA ALA A 48 -2.04 -1.23 -1.66
C ALA A 48 -1.76 -2.08 -2.91
N SER A 49 -0.72 -2.92 -2.90
CA SER A 49 -0.40 -3.84 -3.99
C SER A 49 -1.52 -4.88 -4.20
N LYS A 50 -2.07 -5.45 -3.13
CA LYS A 50 -3.20 -6.40 -3.19
C LYS A 50 -4.48 -5.76 -3.75
N TYR A 51 -4.72 -4.48 -3.44
CA TYR A 51 -5.90 -3.73 -3.89
C TYR A 51 -5.61 -2.84 -5.10
N SER A 52 -4.53 -3.11 -5.85
CA SER A 52 -4.09 -2.28 -6.99
C SER A 52 -5.18 -2.08 -8.05
N ALA A 53 -5.95 -3.12 -8.38
CA ALA A 53 -7.08 -3.01 -9.31
C ALA A 53 -8.17 -2.04 -8.83
N VAL A 54 -8.54 -2.11 -7.55
CA VAL A 54 -9.50 -1.18 -6.91
C VAL A 54 -8.95 0.24 -6.92
N ILE A 55 -7.68 0.41 -6.57
CA ILE A 55 -6.99 1.70 -6.55
C ILE A 55 -6.96 2.32 -7.95
N ASN A 56 -6.66 1.53 -8.99
CA ASN A 56 -6.64 2.01 -10.35
C ASN A 56 -8.05 2.43 -10.81
N LYS A 57 -9.08 1.64 -10.47
CA LYS A 57 -10.48 1.97 -10.80
C LYS A 57 -10.95 3.29 -10.21
N ILE A 58 -10.73 3.50 -8.91
CA ILE A 58 -11.18 4.74 -8.23
C ILE A 58 -10.34 5.96 -8.59
N THR A 59 -9.06 5.79 -8.94
CA THR A 59 -8.19 6.91 -9.30
C THR A 59 -8.39 7.33 -10.75
N ALA A 60 -8.77 6.40 -11.63
CA ALA A 60 -9.18 6.68 -13.01
C ALA A 60 -10.52 7.45 -13.09
N ASP A 61 -11.38 7.32 -12.08
CA ASP A 61 -12.64 8.08 -12.02
C ASP A 61 -12.40 9.58 -11.78
N LYS A 62 -12.68 10.37 -12.82
CA LYS A 62 -12.52 11.83 -12.82
C LYS A 62 -13.45 12.52 -11.81
N SER A 63 -14.59 11.92 -11.48
CA SER A 63 -15.58 12.50 -10.55
C SER A 63 -15.06 12.54 -9.11
N LEU A 64 -14.22 11.57 -8.74
CA LEU A 64 -13.70 11.41 -7.37
C LEU A 64 -12.55 12.38 -7.06
N LYS A 65 -12.00 13.08 -8.06
CA LYS A 65 -10.82 13.97 -7.92
C LYS A 65 -9.60 13.28 -7.27
N LEU A 66 -9.52 11.96 -7.40
CA LEU A 66 -8.43 11.12 -6.85
C LEU A 66 -7.30 10.85 -7.85
N ARG A 67 -7.43 11.31 -9.10
CA ARG A 67 -6.48 11.07 -10.19
C ARG A 67 -5.03 11.47 -9.88
N LYS A 68 -4.82 12.44 -8.99
CA LYS A 68 -3.47 12.80 -8.51
C LYS A 68 -2.73 11.68 -7.77
N PHE A 69 -3.43 10.61 -7.41
CA PHE A 69 -2.88 9.42 -6.76
C PHE A 69 -2.87 8.19 -7.69
N GLU A 70 -3.18 8.37 -8.97
CA GLU A 70 -3.08 7.32 -9.98
C GLU A 70 -1.61 6.90 -10.12
N LEU A 71 -1.36 5.60 -10.13
CA LEU A 71 -0.02 5.03 -10.27
C LEU A 71 0.10 4.37 -11.64
N SER A 72 1.20 4.64 -12.34
CA SER A 72 1.53 3.94 -13.58
C SER A 72 1.99 2.51 -13.31
N ASP A 73 1.98 1.67 -14.35
CA ASP A 73 2.49 0.29 -14.26
C ASP A 73 3.97 0.24 -13.81
N GLU A 74 4.77 1.23 -14.21
CA GLU A 74 6.16 1.37 -13.77
C GLU A 74 6.25 1.69 -12.27
N GLN A 75 5.39 2.57 -11.77
CA GLN A 75 5.33 2.88 -10.35
C GLN A 75 4.86 1.67 -9.54
N TRP A 76 3.92 0.88 -10.05
CA TRP A 76 3.52 -0.38 -9.44
C TRP A 76 4.67 -1.40 -9.38
N LYS A 77 5.54 -1.46 -10.39
CA LYS A 77 6.77 -2.26 -10.34
C LYS A 77 7.71 -1.79 -9.23
N ILE A 78 7.87 -0.47 -9.06
CA ILE A 78 8.68 0.11 -7.97
C ILE A 78 8.10 -0.29 -6.60
N VAL A 79 6.78 -0.24 -6.44
CA VAL A 79 6.10 -0.69 -5.20
C VAL A 79 6.42 -2.16 -4.92
N GLY A 80 6.36 -3.04 -5.93
CA GLY A 80 6.73 -4.45 -5.79
C GLY A 80 8.19 -4.65 -5.36
N ASN A 81 9.11 -3.93 -6.00
CA ASN A 81 10.53 -3.97 -5.64
C ASN A 81 10.78 -3.50 -4.20
N LEU A 82 10.09 -2.45 -3.77
CA LEU A 82 10.21 -1.89 -2.43
C LEU A 82 9.72 -2.87 -1.36
N ILE A 83 8.56 -3.52 -1.58
CA ILE A 83 8.03 -4.58 -0.71
C ILE A 83 9.05 -5.73 -0.59
N HIS A 84 9.65 -6.14 -1.70
CA HIS A 84 10.64 -7.22 -1.73
C HIS A 84 11.91 -6.88 -0.95
N ILE A 85 12.45 -5.66 -1.12
CA ILE A 85 13.63 -5.18 -0.39
C ILE A 85 13.34 -5.12 1.10
N PHE A 86 12.20 -4.56 1.50
CA PHE A 86 11.81 -4.51 2.91
C PHE A 86 11.69 -5.91 3.51
N LYS A 87 11.00 -6.84 2.84
CA LYS A 87 10.89 -8.22 3.31
C LYS A 87 12.25 -8.90 3.45
N LYS A 88 13.16 -8.69 2.49
CA LYS A 88 14.53 -9.21 2.56
C LYS A 88 15.32 -8.64 3.72
N ALA A 89 15.26 -7.32 3.94
CA ALA A 89 15.91 -6.66 5.05
C ALA A 89 15.37 -7.18 6.39
N THR A 90 14.06 -7.23 6.58
CA THR A 90 13.44 -7.78 7.79
C THR A 90 13.87 -9.23 8.04
N LEU A 91 13.80 -10.10 7.02
CA LEU A 91 14.24 -11.49 7.17
C LEU A 91 15.73 -11.63 7.47
N LEU A 92 16.58 -10.72 6.98
CA LEU A 92 18.00 -10.72 7.27
C LEU A 92 18.24 -10.42 8.76
N PHE A 93 17.62 -9.37 9.28
CA PHE A 93 17.78 -8.95 10.67
C PHE A 93 17.03 -9.81 11.68
N SER A 94 16.03 -10.59 11.26
CA SER A 94 15.31 -11.54 12.12
C SER A 94 15.93 -12.94 12.20
N LYS A 95 17.04 -13.21 11.50
CA LYS A 95 17.73 -14.51 11.61
C LYS A 95 18.55 -14.59 12.90
N ASP A 96 18.18 -15.51 13.78
CA ASP A 96 18.96 -15.83 15.00
C ASP A 96 20.18 -16.74 14.74
N SER A 97 20.38 -17.19 13.50
CA SER A 97 21.38 -18.21 13.15
C SER A 97 22.75 -17.67 12.75
N ALA A 98 22.93 -16.36 12.58
CA ALA A 98 24.21 -15.74 12.22
C ALA A 98 24.35 -14.36 12.86
N SER A 99 25.57 -13.98 13.23
CA SER A 99 25.91 -12.64 13.75
C SER A 99 25.66 -11.55 12.70
N THR A 100 24.46 -10.96 12.73
CA THR A 100 24.03 -9.89 11.82
C THR A 100 24.60 -8.52 12.19
N ILE A 101 25.22 -8.39 13.37
CA ILE A 101 25.83 -7.14 13.86
C ILE A 101 26.92 -6.64 12.90
N SER A 102 27.68 -7.58 12.30
CA SER A 102 28.71 -7.26 11.29
C SER A 102 28.15 -6.74 9.96
N GLN A 103 26.84 -6.86 9.72
CA GLN A 103 26.17 -6.38 8.51
C GLN A 103 25.45 -5.03 8.70
N VAL A 104 25.46 -4.48 9.91
CA VAL A 104 24.76 -3.23 10.26
C VAL A 104 25.63 -1.98 9.99
N VAL A 105 26.96 -2.13 9.88
CA VAL A 105 27.90 -1.03 9.60
C VAL A 105 28.96 -1.53 8.59
N PRO A 106 29.27 -0.77 7.51
CA PRO A 106 30.33 -1.13 6.56
C PRO A 106 31.74 -1.09 7.16
#